data_AF-A0A0M9BQA4-F1
#
_entry.id   AF-A0A0M9BQA4-F1
#
_cell.length_a   1.000
_cell.length_b   1.000
_cell.length_c   1.000
_cell.angle_alpha   90.00
_cell.angle_beta   90.00
_cell.angle_gamma   90.00
#
_symmetry.space_group_name_H-M   'P 1'
#
loop_
_entity.id
_entity.type
_entity.pdbx_description
1 polymer ?
#
loop_
_entity_poly.entity_id
_entity_poly.type
_entity_poly.pdbx_seq_one_letter_code
_entity_poly.pdbx_strand_id
1 'polypeptide(L)'
;MLNRVRKDLRYYLQEHQNRNNLILHYFAFLSAFMAWIFLFINIKIMLVLALIHYALSWIGHFYYEGNKPAAFRYPHIGFYAGFTWFFIKTIEIITRKEIIHPWINQQD
;
A
#
# COMPACT_ATOMS: atom_id res chain seq x y z
N MET A 1 -13.32 0.54 -15.87
CA MET A 1 -12.07 0.08 -15.21
C MET A 1 -11.56 1.10 -14.20
N LEU A 2 -11.32 2.37 -14.59
CA LEU A 2 -10.83 3.43 -13.70
C LEU A 2 -11.70 3.67 -12.46
N ASN A 3 -13.03 3.69 -12.59
CA ASN A 3 -13.94 3.90 -11.45
C ASN A 3 -13.82 2.81 -10.38
N ARG A 4 -13.49 1.57 -10.78
CA ARG A 4 -13.23 0.46 -9.84
C ARG A 4 -11.94 0.71 -9.07
N VAL A 5 -10.84 1.00 -9.77
CA VAL A 5 -9.55 1.32 -9.14
C VAL A 5 -9.69 2.51 -8.17
N ARG A 6 -10.42 3.56 -8.55
CA ARG A 6 -10.70 4.71 -7.68
C ARG A 6 -11.47 4.30 -6.43
N LYS A 7 -12.52 3.49 -6.57
CA LYS A 7 -13.33 2.97 -5.45
C LYS A 7 -12.49 2.13 -4.49
N ASP A 8 -11.67 1.23 -5.01
CA ASP A 8 -10.85 0.33 -4.20
C ASP A 8 -9.69 1.08 -3.52
N LEU A 9 -9.10 2.09 -4.18
CA LEU A 9 -8.15 3.00 -3.53
C LEU A 9 -8.81 3.81 -2.41
N ARG A 10 -10.07 4.25 -2.60
CA ARG A 10 -10.83 4.95 -1.56
C ARG A 10 -11.05 4.04 -0.34
N TYR A 11 -11.44 2.78 -0.54
CA TYR A 11 -11.56 1.82 0.58
C TYR A 11 -10.21 1.54 1.24
N TYR A 12 -9.14 1.39 0.46
CA TYR A 12 -7.80 1.22 1.02
C TYR A 12 -7.46 2.38 1.98
N LEU A 13 -7.69 3.63 1.58
CA LEU A 13 -7.44 4.79 2.45
C LEU A 13 -8.39 4.89 3.65
N GLN A 14 -9.61 4.39 3.54
CA GLN A 14 -10.55 4.33 4.68
C GLN A 14 -10.09 3.33 5.74
N GLU A 15 -9.44 2.23 5.35
CA GLU A 15 -8.84 1.26 6.26
C GLU A 15 -7.49 1.73 6.85
N HIS A 16 -6.93 2.82 6.33
CA HIS A 16 -5.62 3.37 6.70
C HIS A 16 -5.71 4.87 7.01
N GLN A 17 -6.36 5.22 8.11
CA GLN A 17 -6.59 6.61 8.52
C GLN A 17 -5.40 7.19 9.31
N ASN A 18 -4.69 6.34 10.05
CA ASN A 18 -3.58 6.74 10.91
C ASN A 18 -2.34 7.06 10.07
N ARG A 19 -1.74 8.25 10.31
CA ARG A 19 -0.54 8.70 9.61
C ARG A 19 0.64 7.74 9.76
N ASN A 20 0.85 7.16 10.94
CA ASN A 20 1.95 6.23 11.19
C ASN A 20 1.70 4.88 10.48
N ASN A 21 0.44 4.46 10.41
CA ASN A 21 0.05 3.27 9.63
C ASN A 21 0.35 3.47 8.14
N LEU A 22 -0.01 4.64 7.58
CA LEU A 22 0.31 4.98 6.19
C LEU A 22 1.82 5.00 5.93
N ILE A 23 2.62 5.58 6.83
CA ILE A 23 4.09 5.59 6.71
C ILE A 23 4.64 4.16 6.70
N LEU A 24 4.19 3.31 7.63
CA LEU A 24 4.61 1.90 7.67
C LEU A 24 4.22 1.16 6.39
N HIS A 25 3.01 1.38 5.89
CA HIS A 25 2.55 0.79 4.64
C HIS A 25 3.36 1.27 3.43
N TYR A 26 3.79 2.53 3.41
CA TYR A 26 4.67 3.02 2.35
C TYR A 26 5.98 2.21 2.30
N PHE A 27 6.63 2.01 3.45
CA PHE A 27 7.85 1.20 3.53
C PHE A 27 7.58 -0.29 3.32
N ALA A 28 6.41 -0.80 3.73
CA ALA A 28 5.99 -2.16 3.44
C ALA A 28 5.91 -2.41 1.92
N PHE A 29 5.28 -1.51 1.17
CA PHE A 29 5.16 -1.62 -0.28
C PHE A 29 6.46 -1.31 -1.02
N LEU A 30 7.33 -0.44 -0.47
CA LEU A 30 8.70 -0.29 -0.96
C LEU A 30 9.49 -1.60 -0.83
N SER A 31 9.40 -2.27 0.32
CA SER A 31 10.03 -3.57 0.54
C SER A 31 9.50 -4.62 -0.42
N ALA A 32 8.18 -4.68 -0.62
CA ALA A 32 7.57 -5.58 -1.60
C ALA A 32 8.04 -5.27 -3.03
N PHE A 33 8.12 -4.00 -3.42
CA PHE A 33 8.65 -3.59 -4.72
C PHE A 33 10.10 -4.07 -4.92
N MET A 34 10.96 -3.89 -3.92
CA MET A 34 12.32 -4.41 -3.95
C MET A 34 12.34 -5.95 -4.02
N ALA A 35 11.45 -6.64 -3.31
CA ALA A 35 11.35 -8.11 -3.37
C ALA A 35 11.09 -8.60 -4.81
N TRP A 36 10.23 -7.91 -5.57
CA TRP A 36 10.00 -8.20 -6.99
C TRP A 36 11.26 -8.05 -7.85
N ILE A 37 12.09 -7.05 -7.59
CA ILE A 37 13.38 -6.87 -8.28
C ILE A 37 14.33 -8.03 -7.95
N PHE A 38 14.41 -8.41 -6.67
CA PHE A 38 15.31 -9.46 -6.20
C PHE A 38 14.84 -10.89 -6.53
N LEU A 39 13.60 -11.06 -7.00
CA LEU A 39 13.06 -12.35 -7.42
C LEU A 39 13.98 -13.08 -8.42
N PHE A 40 14.62 -12.32 -9.31
CA PHE A 40 15.50 -12.84 -10.36
C PHE A 40 17.00 -12.72 -10.04
N ILE A 41 17.35 -12.15 -8.89
CA ILE A 41 18.75 -11.86 -8.50
C ILE A 41 19.18 -12.73 -7.32
N ASN A 42 18.39 -12.72 -6.25
CA ASN A 42 18.71 -13.44 -5.02
C ASN A 42 17.42 -13.75 -4.24
N ILE A 43 17.01 -15.02 -4.29
CA ILE A 43 15.80 -15.53 -3.62
C ILE A 43 15.85 -15.30 -2.11
N LYS A 44 17.02 -15.42 -1.46
CA LYS A 44 17.12 -15.20 0.00
C LYS A 44 16.80 -13.75 0.36
N ILE A 45 17.34 -12.79 -0.39
CA ILE A 45 17.04 -11.36 -0.18
C ILE A 45 15.57 -11.09 -0.47
N MET A 46 15.02 -11.65 -1.55
CA MET A 46 13.59 -11.54 -1.87
C MET A 46 12.70 -12.02 -0.73
N LEU A 47 13.00 -13.18 -0.12
CA LEU A 47 12.23 -13.70 1.02
C LEU A 47 12.31 -12.78 2.24
N VAL A 48 13.50 -12.24 2.56
CA VAL A 48 13.65 -11.29 3.68
C VAL A 48 12.81 -10.02 3.42
N LEU A 49 12.86 -9.47 2.21
CA LEU A 49 12.07 -8.29 1.84
C LEU A 49 10.56 -8.56 1.88
N ALA A 50 10.13 -9.76 1.45
CA ALA A 50 8.74 -10.20 1.56
C ALA A 50 8.28 -10.29 3.03
N LEU A 51 9.12 -10.81 3.93
CA LEU A 51 8.84 -10.84 5.37
C LEU A 51 8.73 -9.43 5.96
N ILE A 52 9.64 -8.52 5.58
CA ILE A 52 9.60 -7.12 6.02
C ILE A 52 8.31 -6.43 5.57
N HIS A 53 7.83 -6.70 4.34
CA HIS A 53 6.54 -6.19 3.87
C HIS A 53 5.40 -6.57 4.84
N TYR A 54 5.26 -7.85 5.15
CA TYR A 54 4.20 -8.32 6.05
C TYR A 54 4.36 -7.77 7.47
N ALA A 55 5.58 -7.74 8.01
CA ALA A 55 5.85 -7.23 9.35
C ALA A 55 5.43 -5.76 9.49
N LEU A 56 5.83 -4.90 8.55
CA LEU A 56 5.49 -3.48 8.57
C LEU A 56 3.98 -3.24 8.41
N SER A 57 3.33 -3.96 7.48
CA SER A 57 1.88 -3.86 7.28
C SER A 57 1.09 -4.29 8.52
N TRP A 58 1.49 -5.38 9.18
CA TRP A 58 0.82 -5.86 10.38
C TRP A 58 1.04 -4.95 11.59
N ILE A 59 2.24 -4.40 11.78
CA ILE A 59 2.46 -3.39 12.83
C ILE A 59 1.55 -2.19 12.59
N GLY A 60 1.43 -1.73 11.35
CA GLY A 60 0.49 -0.67 10.95
C GLY A 60 -0.95 -0.96 11.38
N HIS A 61 -1.49 -2.10 10.93
CA HIS A 61 -2.87 -2.47 11.21
C HIS A 61 -3.15 -2.77 12.69
N PHE A 62 -2.35 -3.62 13.33
CA PHE A 62 -2.66 -4.08 14.68
C PHE A 62 -2.30 -3.07 15.77
N TYR A 63 -1.23 -2.29 15.58
CA TYR A 63 -0.79 -1.33 16.60
C TYR A 63 -1.38 0.07 16.41
N TYR A 64 -1.44 0.58 15.17
CA TYR A 64 -1.86 1.97 14.91
C TYR A 64 -3.34 2.12 14.54
N GLU A 65 -3.92 1.19 13.79
CA GLU A 65 -5.35 1.22 13.46
C GLU A 65 -6.20 0.40 14.43
N GLY A 66 -5.62 -0.64 15.04
CA GLY A 66 -6.36 -1.61 15.85
C GLY A 66 -7.37 -2.44 15.04
N ASN A 67 -7.20 -2.51 13.70
CA ASN A 67 -8.08 -3.25 12.80
C ASN A 67 -7.41 -4.51 12.24
N LYS A 68 -8.22 -5.43 11.72
CA LYS A 68 -7.72 -6.62 11.01
C LYS A 68 -7.50 -6.28 9.54
N PRO A 69 -6.36 -6.63 8.94
CA PRO A 69 -6.11 -6.36 7.52
C PRO A 69 -7.23 -6.90 6.62
N ALA A 70 -7.82 -6.02 5.79
CA ALA A 70 -8.81 -6.43 4.78
C ALA A 70 -8.26 -7.48 3.79
N ALA A 71 -6.93 -7.57 3.67
CA ALA A 71 -6.23 -8.59 2.90
C ALA A 71 -6.59 -10.04 3.33
N PHE A 72 -7.06 -10.26 4.56
CA PHE A 72 -7.55 -11.59 4.98
C PHE A 72 -8.83 -12.02 4.26
N ARG A 73 -9.65 -11.07 3.80
CA ARG A 73 -10.90 -11.34 3.08
C ARG A 73 -10.74 -11.15 1.57
N TYR A 74 -10.00 -10.12 1.16
CA TYR A 74 -9.79 -9.76 -0.24
C TYR A 74 -8.29 -9.51 -0.52
N PRO A 75 -7.45 -10.57 -0.53
CA PRO A 75 -6.00 -10.44 -0.59
C PRO A 75 -5.51 -9.73 -1.86
N HIS A 76 -6.07 -10.09 -3.01
CA HIS A 76 -5.71 -9.49 -4.29
C HIS A 76 -6.07 -8.00 -4.36
N ILE A 77 -7.25 -7.62 -3.82
CA ILE A 77 -7.72 -6.24 -3.82
C ILE A 77 -6.81 -5.36 -2.95
N GLY A 78 -6.54 -5.80 -1.72
CA GLY A 78 -5.66 -5.07 -0.81
C GLY A 78 -4.25 -4.88 -1.38
N PHE A 79 -3.71 -5.94 -2.00
CA PHE A 79 -2.37 -5.89 -2.58
C PHE A 79 -2.25 -4.92 -3.76
N TYR A 80 -3.16 -4.97 -4.74
CA TYR A 80 -3.06 -4.05 -5.88
C TYR A 80 -3.42 -2.62 -5.48
N ALA A 81 -4.40 -2.42 -4.59
CA ALA A 81 -4.78 -1.09 -4.14
C ALA A 81 -3.63 -0.43 -3.37
N GLY A 82 -2.92 -1.21 -2.55
CA GLY A 82 -1.73 -0.74 -1.84
C GLY A 82 -0.55 -0.42 -2.76
N PHE A 83 -0.29 -1.22 -3.81
CA PHE A 83 0.70 -0.86 -4.83
C PHE A 83 0.31 0.38 -5.63
N THR A 84 -0.98 0.49 -6.00
CA THR A 84 -1.51 1.68 -6.68
C THR A 84 -1.29 2.93 -5.82
N TRP A 85 -1.64 2.84 -4.54
CA TRP A 85 -1.38 3.90 -3.57
C TRP A 85 0.10 4.24 -3.46
N PHE A 86 0.98 3.24 -3.30
CA PHE A 86 2.43 3.41 -3.18
C PHE A 86 3.03 4.15 -4.37
N PHE A 87 2.70 3.75 -5.60
CA PHE A 87 3.26 4.39 -6.80
C PHE A 87 2.74 5.83 -6.97
N ILE A 88 1.44 6.07 -6.81
CA ILE A 88 0.91 7.44 -6.90
C ILE A 88 1.50 8.29 -5.78
N LYS A 89 1.62 7.76 -4.56
CA LYS A 89 2.20 8.49 -3.43
C LYS A 89 3.67 8.83 -3.65
N THR A 90 4.43 7.93 -4.27
CA THR A 90 5.82 8.17 -4.68
C THR A 90 5.88 9.33 -5.69
N ILE A 91 4.97 9.37 -6.67
CA ILE A 91 4.86 10.48 -7.63
C ILE A 91 4.51 11.79 -6.91
N GLU A 92 3.57 11.78 -5.96
CA GLU A 92 3.24 12.99 -5.17
C GLU A 92 4.46 13.51 -4.40
N ILE A 93 5.25 12.62 -3.81
CA ILE A 93 6.48 12.98 -3.06
C ILE A 93 7.52 13.61 -4.00
N ILE A 94 7.76 13.00 -5.17
CA ILE A 94 8.75 13.48 -6.14
C ILE A 94 8.33 14.81 -6.76
N THR A 95 7.08 14.90 -7.19
CA THR A 95 6.55 16.06 -7.93
C THR A 95 6.05 17.17 -7.02
N ARG A 96 5.87 16.90 -5.72
CA ARG A 96 5.20 17.76 -4.73
C ARG A 96 3.77 18.16 -5.12
N LYS A 97 3.14 17.40 -6.01
CA LYS A 97 1.74 17.59 -6.43
C LYS A 97 0.84 16.63 -5.69
N GLU A 98 -0.28 17.13 -5.19
CA GLU A 98 -1.34 16.29 -4.61
C GLU A 98 -2.21 15.72 -5.73
N ILE A 99 -2.35 14.40 -5.79
CA ILE A 99 -3.00 13.65 -6.87
C ILE A 99 -4.09 12.74 -6.30
N ILE A 100 -3.78 11.99 -5.24
CA ILE A 100 -4.65 10.95 -4.67
C ILE A 100 -5.95 11.58 -4.17
N HIS A 101 -5.86 12.60 -3.31
CA HIS A 101 -7.03 13.16 -2.65
C HIS A 101 -8.00 13.85 -3.63
N PRO A 102 -7.54 14.67 -4.59
CA PRO A 102 -8.41 15.18 -5.65
C PRO A 102 -9.02 14.08 -6.50
N TRP A 103 -8.23 13.06 -6.88
CA TRP A 103 -8.69 12.00 -7.77
C TRP A 103 -9.78 11.15 -7.14
N ILE A 104 -9.62 10.74 -5.88
CA ILE A 104 -10.61 9.88 -5.20
C ILE A 104 -11.88 10.63 -4.81
N ASN A 105 -11.88 11.97 -4.78
CA ASN A 105 -13.03 12.78 -4.34
C ASN A 105 -13.78 13.47 -5.49
N GLN A 106 -13.40 13.22 -6.74
CA GLN A 106 -14.21 13.66 -7.90
C GLN A 106 -15.63 13.09 -7.76
N GLN A 107 -16.63 13.99 -7.79
CA GLN A 107 -18.02 13.62 -8.01
C GLN A 107 -18.14 13.17 -9.47
N ASP A 108 -18.79 12.02 -9.69
CA ASP A 108 -19.12 11.56 -11.04
C ASP A 108 -20.22 12.44 -11.66
#